data_AF-A0A848B3G1-F1
#
_entry.id   AF-A0A848B3G1-F1
#
_cell.length_a   1.000
_cell.length_b   1.000
_cell.length_c   1.000
_cell.angle_alpha   90.00
_cell.angle_beta   90.00
_cell.angle_gamma   90.00
#
_symmetry.space_group_name_H-M   'P 1'
#
loop_
_entity.id
_entity.type
_entity.pdbx_description
1 polymer ?
#
loop_
_entity_poly.entity_id
_entity_poly.type
_entity_poly.pdbx_seq_one_letter_code
_entity_poly.pdbx_strand_id
1 'polypeptide(L)'
;MHCKQQCVVVPALLAYLSGEGCDNHYRCVLCKTSDPLRPVVMENIAGVVDTAKYPLVSGYWRLGAPGTYRVYAKWQAGHYDYRKIKNVKFQIYGVSTGWRTLPLTHWLQIATVTVDERYHIIVNGQVAKRAGNQSTLEKK
;
A
#
# COMPACT_ATOMS: atom_id res chain seq x y z
N MET A 1 13.88 -12.47 29.23
CA MET A 1 14.23 -12.66 27.81
C MET A 1 13.98 -11.37 27.07
N HIS A 2 15.02 -10.64 26.68
CA HIS A 2 14.89 -9.47 25.81
C HIS A 2 15.40 -9.85 24.41
N CYS A 3 14.51 -10.29 23.53
CA CYS A 3 14.83 -10.31 22.11
C CYS A 3 14.92 -8.84 21.66
N LYS A 4 16.14 -8.30 21.60
CA LYS A 4 16.47 -6.97 21.05
C LYS A 4 16.58 -6.99 19.51
N GLN A 5 15.93 -7.93 18.83
CA GLN A 5 15.67 -7.73 17.41
C GLN A 5 14.58 -6.67 17.33
N GLN A 6 14.92 -5.46 16.88
CA GLN A 6 13.91 -4.57 16.30
C GLN A 6 13.22 -5.38 15.21
N CYS A 7 12.03 -5.92 15.50
CA CYS A 7 11.15 -6.47 14.49
C CYS A 7 10.77 -5.29 13.59
N VAL A 8 11.57 -5.06 12.54
CA VAL A 8 11.26 -4.06 11.53
C VAL A 8 9.93 -4.48 10.91
N VAL A 9 8.89 -3.74 11.24
CA VAL A 9 7.56 -3.99 10.68
C VAL A 9 7.63 -3.56 9.23
N VAL A 10 7.76 -4.52 8.33
CA VAL A 10 7.69 -4.26 6.88
C VAL A 10 6.25 -3.87 6.54
N PRO A 11 6.01 -2.69 5.93
CA PRO A 11 4.67 -2.27 5.54
C PRO A 11 4.06 -3.25 4.55
N ALA A 12 2.77 -3.53 4.77
CA ALA A 12 2.01 -4.42 3.90
C ALA A 12 1.73 -3.79 2.53
N LEU A 13 1.65 -2.45 2.46
CA LEU A 13 1.40 -1.69 1.25
C LEU A 13 2.47 -0.61 1.03
N LEU A 14 2.85 -0.43 -0.22
CA LEU A 14 3.58 0.72 -0.71
C LEU A 14 2.77 1.35 -1.83
N ALA A 15 2.66 2.68 -1.85
CA ALA A 15 2.02 3.43 -2.93
C ALA A 15 3.05 4.31 -3.64
N TYR A 16 2.99 4.29 -4.97
CA TYR A 16 3.78 5.09 -5.88
C TYR A 16 2.83 6.00 -6.63
N LEU A 17 3.16 7.28 -6.71
CA LEU A 17 2.39 8.26 -7.47
C LEU A 17 3.25 8.73 -8.65
N SER A 18 2.59 9.11 -9.74
CA SER A 18 3.22 9.66 -10.93
C SER A 18 2.42 10.85 -11.43
N GLY A 19 3.12 11.88 -11.88
CA GLY A 19 2.53 13.15 -12.31
C GLY A 19 3.07 14.34 -11.52
N GLU A 20 2.48 15.50 -11.76
CA GLU A 20 2.91 16.76 -11.16
C GLU A 20 2.44 16.86 -9.69
N GLY A 21 3.30 17.38 -8.80
CA GLY A 21 2.96 17.65 -7.39
C GLY A 21 2.75 16.41 -6.50
N CYS A 22 3.14 15.22 -6.96
CA CYS A 22 2.93 13.97 -6.22
C CYS A 22 3.65 13.93 -4.85
N ASP A 23 4.78 14.62 -4.74
CA ASP A 23 5.62 14.77 -3.56
C ASP A 23 4.94 15.48 -2.39
N ASN A 24 4.01 16.40 -2.68
CA ASN A 24 3.26 17.16 -1.68
C ASN A 24 1.85 16.61 -1.42
N HIS A 25 1.36 15.72 -2.29
CA HIS A 25 -0.01 15.17 -2.24
C HIS A 25 -0.08 13.68 -1.93
N TYR A 26 0.99 13.11 -1.37
CA TYR A 26 1.03 11.70 -0.97
C TYR A 26 -0.09 11.33 0.03
N ARG A 27 -0.49 12.24 0.93
CA ARG A 27 -1.59 12.02 1.91
C ARG A 27 -2.97 11.95 1.26
N CYS A 28 -3.08 12.36 0.00
CA CYS A 28 -4.34 12.33 -0.70
C CYS A 28 -4.76 10.93 -1.15
N VAL A 29 -3.86 9.94 -1.13
CA VAL A 29 -4.22 8.54 -1.37
C VAL A 29 -4.80 7.96 -0.08
N LEU A 30 -6.10 7.69 -0.08
CA LEU A 30 -6.77 7.01 1.02
C LEU A 30 -6.84 5.51 0.73
N CYS A 31 -6.55 4.70 1.73
CA CYS A 31 -6.62 3.24 1.66
C CYS A 31 -7.46 2.67 2.81
N LYS A 32 -8.13 1.54 2.56
CA LYS A 32 -8.79 0.74 3.59
C LYS A 32 -8.79 -0.74 3.21
N THR A 33 -9.00 -1.62 4.19
CA THR A 33 -9.34 -3.02 3.91
C THR A 33 -10.86 -3.23 4.10
N SER A 34 -11.40 -4.33 3.57
CA SER A 34 -12.77 -4.78 3.89
C SER A 34 -12.91 -5.34 5.30
N ASP A 35 -11.80 -5.66 5.97
CA ASP A 35 -11.81 -6.31 7.26
C ASP A 35 -11.63 -5.29 8.39
N PRO A 36 -12.63 -5.10 9.26
CA PRO A 36 -12.54 -4.14 10.36
C PRO A 36 -11.43 -4.47 11.37
N LEU A 37 -10.97 -5.72 11.46
CA LEU A 37 -9.84 -6.13 12.31
C LEU A 37 -8.48 -5.77 11.70
N ARG A 38 -8.46 -5.26 10.46
CA ARG A 38 -7.25 -4.89 9.71
C ARG A 38 -7.34 -3.44 9.21
N PRO A 39 -7.52 -2.45 10.10
CA PRO A 39 -7.53 -1.05 9.69
C PRO A 39 -6.17 -0.67 9.09
N VAL A 40 -6.19 0.12 8.02
CA VAL A 40 -4.99 0.61 7.36
C VAL A 40 -4.51 1.86 8.07
N VAL A 41 -3.25 1.87 8.49
CA VAL A 41 -2.53 3.06 8.95
C VAL A 41 -1.57 3.47 7.84
N MET A 42 -1.71 4.70 7.36
CA MET A 42 -0.90 5.25 6.26
C MET A 42 0.15 6.21 6.81
N GLU A 43 1.40 6.06 6.34
CA GLU A 43 2.53 6.89 6.74
C GLU A 43 3.30 7.41 5.52
N ASN A 44 3.86 8.61 5.62
CA ASN A 44 4.75 9.14 4.60
C ASN A 44 6.07 8.38 4.60
N ILE A 45 6.61 8.18 3.41
CA ILE A 45 8.01 7.80 3.26
C ILE A 45 8.82 9.08 3.13
N ALA A 46 9.44 9.50 4.23
CA ALA A 46 10.24 10.73 4.26
C ALA A 46 11.42 10.67 3.29
N GLY A 47 11.70 11.78 2.60
CA GLY A 47 13.00 12.04 1.96
C GLY A 47 13.21 11.55 0.53
N VAL A 48 12.17 11.14 -0.22
CA VAL A 48 12.35 10.64 -1.60
C VAL A 48 11.55 11.46 -2.61
N VAL A 49 12.26 12.09 -3.57
CA VAL A 49 11.71 13.10 -4.48
C VAL A 49 11.54 12.59 -5.93
N ASP A 50 11.96 11.36 -6.26
CA ASP A 50 11.71 10.78 -7.58
C ASP A 50 10.39 9.98 -7.61
N THR A 51 9.30 10.74 -7.85
CA THR A 51 7.90 10.30 -7.84
C THR A 51 7.56 9.46 -9.07
N ALA A 52 7.93 8.19 -9.03
CA ALA A 52 7.47 7.08 -9.88
C ALA A 52 8.39 5.86 -9.65
N LYS A 53 9.67 6.14 -9.33
CA LYS A 53 10.69 5.14 -9.03
C LYS A 53 10.61 4.65 -7.60
N TYR A 54 10.23 5.52 -6.67
CA TYR A 54 10.15 5.19 -5.25
C TYR A 54 8.74 5.33 -4.69
N PRO A 55 8.40 4.54 -3.65
CA PRO A 55 7.14 4.68 -2.96
C PRO A 55 7.11 5.97 -2.11
N LEU A 56 5.99 6.68 -2.14
CA LEU A 56 5.79 7.92 -1.36
C LEU A 56 5.01 7.67 -0.07
N VAL A 57 4.27 6.56 0.00
CA VAL A 57 3.43 6.21 1.14
C VAL A 57 3.60 4.74 1.47
N SER A 58 3.67 4.44 2.76
CA SER A 58 3.56 3.09 3.30
C SER A 58 2.22 2.90 4.00
N GLY A 59 1.67 1.70 3.89
CA GLY A 59 0.46 1.27 4.57
C GLY A 59 0.74 0.06 5.45
N TYR A 60 0.27 0.12 6.69
CA TYR A 60 0.42 -0.92 7.70
C TYR A 60 -0.95 -1.44 8.11
N TRP A 61 -1.06 -2.76 8.27
CA TRP A 61 -2.15 -3.41 8.98
C TRP A 61 -1.66 -4.76 9.51
N ARG A 62 -2.36 -5.32 10.49
CA ARG A 62 -2.04 -6.64 11.04
C ARG A 62 -2.34 -7.71 9.99
N LEU A 63 -1.42 -8.67 9.79
CA LEU A 63 -1.67 -9.80 8.87
C LEU A 63 -2.96 -10.54 9.25
N GLY A 64 -3.25 -10.67 10.56
CA GLY A 64 -4.47 -11.25 11.12
C GLY A 64 -4.58 -12.77 10.93
N ALA A 65 -5.73 -13.33 11.31
CA ALA A 65 -6.06 -14.75 11.18
C ALA A 65 -6.31 -15.18 9.71
N PRO A 66 -6.26 -16.47 9.36
CA PRO A 66 -6.61 -16.93 8.02
C PRO A 66 -7.95 -16.38 7.51
N GLY A 67 -8.04 -16.14 6.21
CA GLY A 67 -9.22 -15.56 5.56
C GLY A 67 -8.88 -14.69 4.35
N THR A 68 -9.92 -14.20 3.68
CA THR A 68 -9.79 -13.33 2.50
C THR A 68 -10.36 -11.95 2.79
N TYR A 69 -9.61 -10.92 2.43
CA TYR A 69 -10.03 -9.53 2.51
C TYR A 69 -9.65 -8.76 1.24
N ARG A 70 -10.34 -7.66 1.01
CA ARG A 70 -10.10 -6.77 -0.13
C ARG A 70 -9.43 -5.50 0.34
N VAL A 71 -8.53 -4.97 -0.48
CA VAL A 71 -7.89 -3.67 -0.25
C VAL A 71 -8.48 -2.68 -1.25
N TYR A 72 -8.84 -1.51 -0.75
CA TYR A 72 -9.43 -0.44 -1.54
C TYR A 72 -8.62 0.83 -1.44
N ALA A 73 -8.63 1.61 -2.50
CA ALA A 73 -8.08 2.95 -2.52
C ALA A 73 -8.98 3.94 -3.25
N LYS A 74 -8.84 5.21 -2.90
CA LYS A 74 -9.42 6.34 -3.62
C LYS A 74 -8.63 7.62 -3.36
N TRP A 75 -8.86 8.65 -4.16
CA TRP A 75 -8.40 10.00 -3.84
C TRP A 75 -9.26 10.63 -2.75
N GLN A 76 -8.64 11.44 -1.89
CA GLN A 76 -9.34 12.33 -0.97
C GLN A 76 -10.00 13.48 -1.75
N ALA A 77 -11.31 13.67 -1.59
CA ALA A 77 -12.01 14.76 -2.27
C ALA A 77 -11.58 16.15 -1.76
N GLY A 78 -11.57 17.16 -2.65
CA GLY A 78 -11.47 18.58 -2.30
C GLY A 78 -10.06 19.13 -2.00
N HIS A 79 -9.01 18.31 -2.07
CA HIS A 79 -7.66 18.71 -1.64
C HIS A 79 -6.67 19.03 -2.78
N TYR A 80 -6.96 18.58 -4.02
CA TYR A 80 -6.08 18.79 -5.18
C TYR A 80 -6.79 18.54 -6.52
N ASP A 81 -6.27 19.10 -7.62
CA ASP A 81 -6.68 18.72 -8.98
C ASP A 81 -6.00 17.41 -9.41
N TYR A 82 -6.62 16.28 -9.05
CA TYR A 82 -6.08 14.95 -9.31
C TYR A 82 -5.96 14.57 -10.79
N ARG A 83 -6.44 15.39 -11.73
CA ARG A 83 -6.11 15.20 -13.15
C ARG A 83 -4.62 15.40 -13.44
N LYS A 84 -3.90 16.13 -12.56
CA LYS A 84 -2.46 16.35 -12.65
C LYS A 84 -1.63 15.16 -12.12
N ILE A 85 -2.18 14.40 -11.15
CA ILE A 85 -1.61 13.14 -10.69
C ILE A 85 -2.18 12.02 -11.57
N LYS A 86 -1.42 11.64 -12.59
CA LYS A 86 -1.91 10.77 -13.67
C LYS A 86 -2.31 9.38 -13.16
N ASN A 87 -1.41 8.72 -12.42
CA ASN A 87 -1.60 7.34 -12.01
C ASN A 87 -0.98 7.04 -10.65
N VAL A 88 -1.56 6.04 -9.98
CA VAL A 88 -1.05 5.42 -8.76
C VAL A 88 -0.76 3.95 -9.03
N LYS A 89 0.33 3.45 -8.46
CA LYS A 89 0.65 2.02 -8.41
C LYS A 89 0.75 1.61 -6.95
N PHE A 90 0.24 0.43 -6.63
CA PHE A 90 0.37 -0.16 -5.30
C PHE A 90 1.23 -1.41 -5.37
N GLN A 91 1.95 -1.68 -4.29
CA GLN A 91 2.64 -2.93 -4.07
C GLN A 91 2.21 -3.48 -2.72
N ILE A 92 1.56 -4.64 -2.72
CA ILE A 92 0.96 -5.26 -1.54
C ILE A 92 1.68 -6.59 -1.29
N TYR A 93 2.36 -6.71 -0.16
CA TYR A 93 3.19 -7.88 0.19
C TYR A 93 4.18 -8.30 -0.92
N GLY A 94 4.74 -7.32 -1.64
CA GLY A 94 5.65 -7.54 -2.77
C GLY A 94 4.97 -7.68 -4.14
N VAL A 95 3.64 -7.80 -4.20
CA VAL A 95 2.90 -7.95 -5.46
C VAL A 95 2.41 -6.60 -5.95
N SER A 96 2.82 -6.23 -7.17
CA SER A 96 2.43 -4.97 -7.82
C SER A 96 1.02 -5.06 -8.41
N THR A 97 0.23 -4.00 -8.25
CA THR A 97 -1.10 -3.86 -8.88
C THR A 97 -1.06 -3.24 -10.28
N GLY A 98 0.13 -2.86 -10.76
CA GLY A 98 0.28 -1.99 -11.92
C GLY A 98 -0.19 -0.55 -11.67
N TRP A 99 0.02 0.32 -12.66
CA TRP A 99 -0.44 1.71 -12.64
C TRP A 99 -1.93 1.80 -12.98
N ARG A 100 -2.66 2.64 -12.26
CA ARG A 100 -4.10 2.88 -12.47
C ARG A 100 -4.50 4.27 -11.99
N THR A 101 -5.61 4.77 -12.53
CA THR A 101 -6.25 5.99 -12.03
C THR A 101 -7.16 5.66 -10.85
N LEU A 102 -7.16 6.50 -9.81
CA LEU A 102 -8.08 6.35 -8.68
C LEU A 102 -9.30 7.25 -8.83
N PRO A 103 -10.49 6.80 -8.42
CA PRO A 103 -11.69 7.63 -8.34
C PRO A 103 -11.64 8.57 -7.13
N LEU A 104 -12.44 9.64 -7.17
CA LEU A 104 -12.70 10.55 -6.03
C LEU A 104 -13.93 10.13 -5.22
N THR A 105 -14.95 9.62 -5.90
CA THR A 105 -16.31 9.48 -5.36
C THR A 105 -16.56 8.14 -4.69
N HIS A 106 -15.89 7.08 -5.14
CA HIS A 106 -16.10 5.71 -4.63
C HIS A 106 -14.77 5.03 -4.30
N TRP A 107 -14.84 3.89 -3.64
CA TRP A 107 -13.67 3.08 -3.31
C TRP A 107 -13.39 2.09 -4.44
N LEU A 108 -12.20 2.16 -5.04
CA LEU A 108 -11.75 1.19 -6.04
C LEU A 108 -11.07 0.02 -5.34
N GLN A 109 -11.46 -1.22 -5.66
CA GLN A 109 -10.71 -2.38 -5.19
C GLN A 109 -9.37 -2.46 -5.93
N ILE A 110 -8.27 -2.45 -5.18
CA ILE A 110 -6.91 -2.52 -5.74
C ILE A 110 -6.29 -3.91 -5.63
N ALA A 111 -6.70 -4.70 -4.64
CA ALA A 111 -6.29 -6.09 -4.51
C ALA A 111 -7.27 -6.92 -3.69
N THR A 112 -7.20 -8.24 -3.89
CA THR A 112 -7.72 -9.27 -2.98
C THR A 112 -6.53 -9.95 -2.33
N VAL A 113 -6.54 -10.05 -1.00
CA VAL A 113 -5.53 -10.75 -0.21
C VAL A 113 -6.17 -11.94 0.47
N THR A 114 -5.56 -13.11 0.32
CA THR A 114 -5.94 -14.33 1.01
C THR A 114 -4.78 -14.76 1.89
N VAL A 115 -5.07 -15.05 3.15
CA VAL A 115 -4.16 -15.69 4.10
C VAL A 115 -4.72 -17.10 4.32
N ASP A 116 -3.99 -18.13 3.88
CA ASP A 116 -4.44 -19.51 4.07
C ASP A 116 -4.25 -19.97 5.53
N GLU A 117 -4.72 -21.18 5.85
CA GLU A 117 -4.61 -21.76 7.19
C GLU A 117 -3.16 -22.01 7.63
N ARG A 118 -2.21 -22.04 6.68
CA ARG A 118 -0.77 -22.17 6.90
C ARG A 118 -0.07 -20.80 6.93
N TYR A 119 -0.84 -19.71 6.93
CA TYR A 119 -0.37 -18.32 6.90
C TYR A 119 0.44 -17.94 5.64
N HIS A 120 0.28 -18.67 4.54
CA HIS A 120 0.76 -18.18 3.25
C HIS A 120 -0.11 -17.03 2.78
N ILE A 121 0.54 -16.03 2.18
CA ILE A 121 -0.11 -14.84 1.67
C ILE A 121 -0.23 -14.98 0.16
N ILE A 122 -1.44 -14.78 -0.36
CA ILE A 122 -1.73 -14.74 -1.78
C ILE A 122 -2.37 -13.38 -2.06
N VAL A 123 -1.83 -12.64 -3.02
CA VAL A 123 -2.35 -11.34 -3.46
C VAL A 123 -2.71 -11.43 -4.92
N ASN A 124 -3.99 -11.20 -5.25
CA ASN A 124 -4.51 -11.32 -6.63
C ASN A 124 -4.12 -12.65 -7.31
N GLY A 125 -4.13 -13.76 -6.55
CA GLY A 125 -3.75 -15.09 -7.04
C GLY A 125 -2.25 -15.36 -7.09
N GLN A 126 -1.39 -14.38 -6.78
CA GLN A 126 0.06 -14.54 -6.77
C GLN A 126 0.59 -14.78 -5.36
N VAL A 127 1.55 -15.69 -5.22
CA VAL A 127 2.23 -15.95 -3.94
C VAL A 127 3.00 -14.71 -3.52
N ALA A 128 2.78 -14.29 -2.28
CA ALA A 128 3.34 -13.09 -1.68
C ALA A 128 4.05 -13.42 -0.36
N LYS A 129 4.78 -12.46 0.20
CA LYS A 129 5.50 -12.63 1.46
C LYS A 129 5.21 -11.48 2.41
N ARG A 130 5.17 -11.76 3.72
CA ARG A 130 4.99 -10.72 4.75
C ARG A 130 6.04 -9.62 4.64
N ALA A 131 7.28 -10.00 4.35
CA ALA A 131 8.40 -9.10 4.09
C ALA A 131 8.58 -8.76 2.60
N GLY A 132 7.59 -9.00 1.73
CA GLY A 132 7.73 -8.87 0.27
C GLY A 132 8.05 -7.45 -0.20
N ASN A 133 7.79 -6.44 0.62
CA ASN A 133 8.13 -5.04 0.34
C ASN A 133 9.52 -4.62 0.86
N GLN A 134 10.21 -5.49 1.61
CA GLN A 134 11.48 -5.16 2.27
C GLN A 134 12.57 -4.75 1.27
N SER A 135 12.74 -5.54 0.20
CA SER A 135 13.76 -5.28 -0.82
C SER A 135 13.55 -3.96 -1.57
N THR A 136 12.32 -3.45 -1.62
CA THR A 136 12.03 -2.12 -2.17
C THR A 136 12.48 -1.02 -1.22
N LEU A 137 12.33 -1.22 0.08
CA LEU A 137 12.69 -0.23 1.11
C LEU A 137 14.19 -0.15 1.36
N GLU A 138 14.92 -1.25 1.19
CA GLU A 138 16.38 -1.33 1.30
C GLU A 138 17.12 -0.70 0.11
N LYS A 139 16.44 -0.50 -1.03
CA LYS A 139 16.99 0.12 -2.25
C LYS A 139 16.85 1.66 -2.27
N LYS A 140 16.53 2.27 -1.14
CA LYS A 140 16.56 3.73 -0.96
C LYS A 140 17.98 4.20 -0.71
#